data_AF-A0AAU8RPL9-F1
#
_entry.id   AF-A0AAU8RPL9-F1
#
_cell.length_a   1.000
_cell.length_b   1.000
_cell.length_c   1.000
_cell.angle_alpha   90.00
_cell.angle_beta   90.00
_cell.angle_gamma   90.00
#
_symmetry.space_group_name_H-M   'P 1'
#
loop_
_entity.id
_entity.type
_entity.pdbx_description
1 polymer ?
#
loop_
_entity_poly.entity_id
_entity_poly.type
_entity_poly.pdbx_seq_one_letter_code
_entity_poly.pdbx_strand_id
1 'polypeptide(L)'
;MAIIIIDYGIGNLYSVANAIKKVTKEKVYITNDAKKIKLSNRIILPGQGAIKDCIKELKKKELYWLLKEIINTTNKPVLGICIGQHLLMESSEENKGVFGINYIKGIVKNYKNKNFKIPHTGWNIVYKHKEHQIWNGIKSGSRFYFVHSFYVKTRFKNNVLGVTEYGGKCANVITYYNSVITVQFHPEKSSSLGLKFLKNFINWLP
;
A
#
# COMPACT_ATOMS: atom_id res chain seq x y z
N MET A 1 -1.19 -13.92 17.56
CA MET A 1 -0.76 -12.69 16.88
C MET A 1 -1.98 -11.94 16.36
N ALA A 2 -1.91 -10.62 16.28
CA ALA A 2 -3.00 -9.74 15.86
C ALA A 2 -2.58 -8.88 14.67
N ILE A 3 -3.41 -8.87 13.63
CA ILE A 3 -3.25 -8.05 12.44
C ILE A 3 -4.28 -6.92 12.54
N ILE A 4 -3.80 -5.68 12.51
CA ILE A 4 -4.66 -4.50 12.55
C ILE A 4 -4.79 -3.90 11.15
N ILE A 5 -6.03 -3.67 10.74
CA ILE A 5 -6.37 -2.82 9.62
C ILE A 5 -6.75 -1.47 10.21
N ILE A 6 -6.01 -0.42 9.85
CA ILE A 6 -6.22 0.91 10.40
C ILE A 6 -7.55 1.45 9.87
N ASP A 7 -8.47 1.72 10.79
CA ASP A 7 -9.70 2.42 10.50
C ASP A 7 -9.50 3.92 10.71
N TYR A 8 -9.47 4.69 9.64
CA TYR A 8 -9.51 6.13 9.75
C TYR A 8 -10.75 6.73 9.07
N GLY A 9 -11.80 5.93 8.87
CA GLY A 9 -13.08 6.35 8.28
C GLY A 9 -13.11 6.35 6.75
N ILE A 10 -12.00 6.00 6.08
CA ILE A 10 -11.91 5.97 4.62
C ILE A 10 -11.27 4.65 4.17
N GLY A 11 -11.87 4.00 3.16
CA GLY A 11 -11.30 2.81 2.52
C GLY A 11 -12.24 1.62 2.50
N ASN A 12 -11.88 0.63 1.69
CA ASN A 12 -12.61 -0.63 1.58
C ASN A 12 -12.18 -1.63 2.68
N LEU A 13 -12.33 -1.24 3.94
CA LEU A 13 -11.77 -1.94 5.10
C LEU A 13 -12.25 -3.40 5.19
N TYR A 14 -13.54 -3.63 4.94
CA TYR A 14 -14.14 -4.96 5.04
C TYR A 14 -13.65 -5.93 3.97
N SER A 15 -13.46 -5.47 2.73
CA SER A 15 -12.91 -6.36 1.69
C SER A 15 -11.47 -6.75 2.01
N VAL A 16 -10.66 -5.80 2.48
CA VAL A 16 -9.29 -6.08 2.93
C VAL A 16 -9.32 -7.06 4.10
N ALA A 17 -10.15 -6.84 5.12
CA ALA A 17 -10.28 -7.74 6.26
C ALA A 17 -10.70 -9.15 5.84
N ASN A 18 -11.68 -9.28 4.95
CA ASN A 18 -12.13 -10.58 4.45
C ASN A 18 -11.03 -11.29 3.65
N ALA A 19 -10.25 -10.57 2.84
CA ALA A 19 -9.13 -11.15 2.11
C ALA A 19 -8.01 -11.63 3.06
N ILE A 20 -7.69 -10.86 4.11
CA ILE A 20 -6.70 -11.26 5.11
C ILE A 20 -7.16 -12.49 5.89
N LYS A 21 -8.42 -12.53 6.34
CA LYS A 21 -9.00 -13.68 7.04
C LYS A 21 -8.96 -14.98 6.23
N LYS A 22 -8.97 -14.89 4.89
CA LYS A 22 -8.82 -16.07 4.00
C LYS A 22 -7.40 -16.65 3.99
N VAL A 23 -6.39 -15.89 4.39
CA VAL A 23 -4.97 -16.28 4.25
C VAL A 23 -4.25 -16.52 5.57
N THR A 24 -4.92 -16.29 6.71
CA THR A 24 -4.35 -16.47 8.05
C THR A 24 -5.39 -16.99 9.05
N LYS A 25 -4.89 -17.65 10.10
CA LYS A 25 -5.68 -18.01 11.30
C LYS A 25 -5.54 -16.99 12.43
N GLU A 26 -4.72 -15.96 12.24
CA GLU A 26 -4.53 -14.89 13.22
C GLU A 26 -5.78 -14.03 13.40
N LYS A 27 -5.86 -13.33 14.54
CA LYS A 27 -6.97 -12.42 14.81
C LYS A 27 -6.81 -11.15 13.97
N VAL A 28 -7.83 -10.83 13.17
CA VAL A 28 -7.87 -9.64 12.31
C VAL A 28 -8.87 -8.64 12.87
N TYR A 29 -8.40 -7.43 13.16
CA TYR A 29 -9.25 -6.36 13.67
C TYR A 29 -9.19 -5.12 12.78
N ILE A 30 -10.34 -4.47 12.61
CA ILE A 30 -10.45 -3.13 12.06
C ILE A 30 -10.58 -2.18 13.25
N THR A 31 -9.66 -1.24 13.43
CA THR A 31 -9.71 -0.33 14.59
C THR A 31 -8.88 0.92 14.39
N ASN A 32 -9.23 1.97 15.14
CA ASN A 32 -8.47 3.20 15.33
C ASN A 32 -7.89 3.32 16.75
N ASP A 33 -8.00 2.28 17.58
CA ASP A 33 -7.51 2.28 18.95
C ASP A 33 -5.97 2.24 18.97
N ALA A 34 -5.36 3.31 19.48
CA ALA A 34 -3.91 3.46 19.51
C ALA A 34 -3.20 2.34 20.28
N LYS A 35 -3.77 1.87 21.40
CA LYS A 35 -3.17 0.80 22.21
C LYS A 35 -3.16 -0.52 21.45
N LYS A 36 -4.28 -0.88 20.81
CA LYS A 36 -4.38 -2.09 19.98
C LYS A 36 -3.42 -2.02 18.79
N ILE A 37 -3.29 -0.86 18.15
CA ILE A 37 -2.34 -0.65 17.05
C ILE A 37 -0.90 -0.83 17.53
N LYS A 38 -0.51 -0.23 18.67
CA LYS A 38 0.84 -0.38 19.25
C LYS A 38 1.16 -1.82 19.63
N LEU A 39 0.20 -2.58 20.17
CA LEU A 39 0.39 -3.98 20.59
C LEU A 39 0.28 -5.01 19.45
N SER A 40 -0.18 -4.61 18.28
CA SER A 40 -0.35 -5.52 17.14
C SER A 40 0.96 -6.08 16.58
N ASN A 41 0.88 -7.20 15.88
CA ASN A 41 2.03 -7.82 15.21
C ASN A 41 2.23 -7.30 13.78
N ARG A 42 1.16 -6.84 13.13
CA ARG A 42 1.18 -6.31 11.75
C ARG A 42 0.14 -5.24 11.57
N ILE A 43 0.44 -4.29 10.71
CA ILE A 43 -0.45 -3.19 10.37
C ILE A 43 -0.74 -3.23 8.87
N ILE A 44 -1.99 -2.99 8.51
CA ILE A 44 -2.41 -2.76 7.14
C ILE A 44 -3.04 -1.38 7.09
N LEU A 45 -2.51 -0.54 6.21
CA LEU A 45 -2.97 0.81 5.93
C LEU A 45 -3.64 0.79 4.54
N PRO A 46 -4.95 0.50 4.46
CA PRO A 46 -5.70 0.69 3.22
C PRO A 46 -6.00 2.18 3.00
N GLY A 47 -6.58 2.51 1.86
CA GLY A 47 -7.18 3.82 1.63
C GLY A 47 -7.83 3.94 0.25
N GLN A 48 -8.72 4.91 0.10
CA GLN A 48 -9.37 5.25 -1.17
C GLN A 48 -9.67 6.75 -1.24
N GLY A 49 -9.94 7.27 -2.43
CA GLY A 49 -10.20 8.71 -2.61
C GLY A 49 -8.92 9.54 -2.65
N ALA A 50 -9.03 10.83 -2.33
CA ALA A 50 -7.91 11.76 -2.41
C ALA A 50 -6.95 11.63 -1.22
N ILE A 51 -5.65 11.74 -1.47
CA ILE A 51 -4.62 11.67 -0.41
C ILE A 51 -4.82 12.79 0.63
N LYS A 52 -5.23 13.99 0.21
CA LYS A 52 -5.47 15.14 1.10
C LYS A 52 -6.49 14.81 2.19
N ASP A 53 -7.60 14.19 1.80
CA ASP A 53 -8.67 13.83 2.73
C ASP A 53 -8.24 12.68 3.64
N CYS A 54 -7.50 11.71 3.11
CA CYS A 54 -6.95 10.63 3.93
C CYS A 54 -5.99 11.15 5.01
N ILE A 55 -5.12 12.12 4.68
CA ILE A 55 -4.23 12.73 5.67
C ILE A 55 -5.01 13.53 6.72
N LYS A 56 -6.04 14.26 6.30
CA LYS A 56 -6.93 14.99 7.20
C LYS A 56 -7.56 14.05 8.23
N GLU A 57 -8.14 12.94 7.78
CA GLU A 57 -8.78 11.97 8.67
C GLU A 57 -7.78 11.22 9.56
N LEU A 58 -6.60 10.86 9.05
CA LEU A 58 -5.52 10.28 9.86
C LEU A 58 -5.07 11.24 10.98
N LYS A 59 -4.95 12.54 10.68
CA LYS A 59 -4.60 13.54 11.70
C LYS A 59 -5.72 13.75 12.71
N LYS A 60 -6.97 13.84 12.25
CA LYS A 60 -8.16 13.99 13.11
C LYS A 60 -8.30 12.86 14.14
N LYS A 61 -7.89 11.65 13.77
CA LYS A 61 -7.91 10.46 14.64
C LYS A 61 -6.57 10.19 15.35
N GLU A 62 -5.62 11.12 15.26
CA GLU A 62 -4.27 11.00 15.85
C GLU A 62 -3.44 9.80 15.33
N LEU A 63 -3.88 9.18 14.24
CA LEU A 63 -3.25 8.02 13.64
C LEU A 63 -2.04 8.38 12.77
N TYR A 64 -1.98 9.60 12.23
CA TYR A 64 -0.87 10.05 11.40
C TYR A 64 0.47 9.98 12.15
N TRP A 65 0.52 10.57 13.35
CA TRP A 65 1.73 10.60 14.16
C TRP A 65 2.03 9.24 14.79
N LEU A 66 0.99 8.53 15.24
CA LEU A 66 1.11 7.17 15.73
C LEU A 66 1.75 6.22 14.70
N LEU A 67 1.25 6.24 13.47
CA LEU A 67 1.80 5.40 12.41
C LEU A 67 3.25 5.79 12.11
N LYS A 68 3.53 7.11 12.04
CA LYS A 68 4.88 7.63 11.83
C LYS A 68 5.83 7.20 12.96
N GLU A 69 5.40 7.21 14.21
CA GLU A 69 6.17 6.67 15.34
C GLU A 69 6.50 5.19 15.09
N ILE A 70 5.47 4.36 14.89
CA ILE A 70 5.62 2.89 14.78
C ILE A 70 6.58 2.49 13.65
N ILE A 71 6.46 3.07 12.46
CA ILE A 71 7.31 2.70 11.31
C ILE A 71 8.76 3.15 11.49
N ASN A 72 9.03 4.16 12.33
CA ASN A 72 10.40 4.65 12.58
C ASN A 72 11.05 3.98 13.79
N THR A 73 10.28 3.53 14.78
CA THR A 73 10.82 2.99 16.04
C THR A 73 10.72 1.47 16.15
N THR A 74 10.02 0.80 15.23
CA THR A 74 9.81 -0.64 15.29
C THR A 74 10.04 -1.32 13.94
N ASN A 75 10.40 -2.61 13.96
CA ASN A 75 10.42 -3.46 12.77
C ASN A 75 9.07 -4.14 12.50
N LYS A 76 7.95 -3.56 12.99
CA LYS A 76 6.62 -4.14 12.80
C LYS A 76 6.22 -4.09 11.32
N PRO A 77 5.86 -5.22 10.68
CA PRO A 77 5.44 -5.21 9.29
C PRO A 77 4.23 -4.31 9.04
N VAL A 78 4.35 -3.40 8.07
CA VAL A 78 3.26 -2.53 7.62
C VAL A 78 3.02 -2.71 6.12
N LEU A 79 1.76 -2.90 5.72
CA LEU A 79 1.33 -2.95 4.33
C LEU A 79 0.47 -1.73 3.96
N GLY A 80 0.96 -0.86 3.10
CA GLY A 80 0.16 0.22 2.48
C GLY A 80 -0.51 -0.25 1.19
N ILE A 81 -1.83 -0.11 1.06
CA ILE A 81 -2.58 -0.55 -0.13
C ILE A 81 -3.22 0.65 -0.84
N CYS A 82 -2.96 0.79 -2.15
CA CYS A 82 -3.46 1.86 -3.02
C CYS A 82 -3.13 3.25 -2.46
N ILE A 83 -4.07 3.97 -1.86
CA ILE A 83 -3.76 5.25 -1.19
C ILE A 83 -2.82 5.05 0.00
N GLY A 84 -2.83 3.88 0.66
CA GLY A 84 -1.83 3.53 1.66
C GLY A 84 -0.40 3.60 1.12
N GLN A 85 -0.18 3.25 -0.15
CA GLN A 85 1.10 3.46 -0.80
C GLN A 85 1.42 4.96 -0.91
N HIS A 86 0.47 5.77 -1.39
CA HIS A 86 0.65 7.21 -1.58
C HIS A 86 0.93 7.93 -0.25
N LEU A 87 0.21 7.57 0.81
CA LEU A 87 0.36 8.13 2.16
C LEU A 87 1.78 7.94 2.71
N LEU A 88 2.44 6.83 2.38
CA LEU A 88 3.78 6.51 2.89
C LEU A 88 4.91 7.14 2.06
N MET A 89 4.58 7.79 0.94
CA MET A 89 5.53 8.56 0.13
C MET A 89 5.85 9.92 0.75
N GLU A 90 6.80 10.63 0.16
CA GLU A 90 7.21 11.98 0.57
C GLU A 90 6.13 13.01 0.23
N SER A 91 5.64 12.98 -1.00
CA SER A 91 4.64 13.93 -1.48
C SER A 91 3.82 13.39 -2.64
N SER A 92 2.73 14.11 -2.95
CA SER A 92 1.83 13.85 -4.06
C SER A 92 1.56 15.13 -4.84
N GLU A 93 1.55 15.02 -6.17
CA GLU A 93 1.11 16.08 -7.10
C GLU A 93 -0.44 16.26 -7.08
N GLU A 94 -1.18 15.36 -6.42
CA GLU A 94 -2.63 15.50 -6.22
C GLU A 94 -2.98 16.78 -5.44
N ASN A 95 -4.14 17.37 -5.70
CA ASN A 95 -4.65 18.57 -5.02
C ASN A 95 -3.67 19.77 -4.98
N LYS A 96 -2.88 20.01 -6.04
CA LYS A 96 -1.83 21.05 -6.13
C LYS A 96 -0.63 20.83 -5.19
N GLY A 97 -0.45 19.61 -4.66
CA GLY A 97 0.64 19.29 -3.76
C GLY A 97 0.15 18.89 -2.38
N VAL A 98 0.52 17.69 -1.93
CA VAL A 98 0.25 17.19 -0.57
C VAL A 98 1.48 16.45 -0.05
N PHE A 99 1.92 16.76 1.17
CA PHE A 99 2.98 15.98 1.83
C PHE A 99 2.41 14.70 2.41
N GLY A 100 3.05 13.55 2.17
CA GLY A 100 2.75 12.29 2.83
C GLY A 100 3.47 12.16 4.19
N ILE A 101 3.46 10.95 4.74
CA ILE A 101 4.16 10.59 5.98
C ILE A 101 5.69 10.70 5.80
N ASN A 102 6.17 10.63 4.56
CA ASN A 102 7.58 10.76 4.17
C ASN A 102 8.47 9.65 4.74
N TYR A 103 7.98 8.41 4.68
CA TYR A 103 8.74 7.23 5.10
C TYR A 103 9.56 6.65 3.94
N ILE A 104 8.93 6.45 2.78
CA ILE A 104 9.61 6.02 1.56
C ILE A 104 9.87 7.25 0.70
N LYS A 105 11.13 7.48 0.32
CA LYS A 105 11.53 8.62 -0.53
C LYS A 105 11.04 8.41 -1.96
N GLY A 106 9.84 8.91 -2.23
CA GLY A 106 9.18 8.84 -3.51
C GLY A 106 8.08 9.88 -3.63
N ILE A 107 7.67 10.15 -4.87
CA ILE A 107 6.66 11.15 -5.22
C ILE A 107 5.53 10.44 -5.95
N VAL A 108 4.30 10.73 -5.56
CA VAL A 108 3.08 10.36 -6.27
C VAL A 108 2.85 11.39 -7.37
N LYS A 109 2.96 10.96 -8.63
CA LYS A 109 2.92 11.82 -9.81
C LYS A 109 1.62 11.69 -10.57
N ASN A 110 1.22 12.79 -11.20
CA ASN A 110 0.11 12.81 -12.15
C ASN A 110 0.56 12.31 -13.52
N TYR A 111 -0.35 11.64 -14.23
CA TYR A 111 -0.18 11.34 -15.64
C TYR A 111 -0.39 12.62 -16.46
N LYS A 112 0.70 13.25 -16.93
CA LYS A 112 0.65 14.52 -17.68
C LYS A 112 0.07 14.39 -19.10
N ASN A 113 0.12 13.20 -19.70
CA ASN A 113 -0.36 12.96 -21.06
C ASN A 113 -1.77 12.35 -21.02
N LYS A 114 -2.71 12.89 -21.81
CA LYS A 114 -4.12 12.48 -21.83
C LYS A 114 -4.46 11.48 -22.95
N ASN A 115 -3.47 10.97 -23.69
CA ASN A 115 -3.71 10.02 -24.80
C ASN A 115 -4.12 8.60 -24.35
N PHE A 116 -4.50 8.41 -23.09
CA PHE A 116 -4.95 7.14 -22.54
C PHE A 116 -5.93 7.38 -21.39
N LYS A 117 -6.69 6.35 -21.03
CA LYS A 117 -7.77 6.45 -20.05
C LYS A 117 -7.22 6.72 -18.64
N ILE A 118 -7.80 7.68 -17.93
CA ILE A 118 -7.58 7.92 -16.50
C ILE A 118 -8.94 7.86 -15.79
N PRO A 119 -9.08 7.12 -14.67
CA PRO A 119 -8.07 6.33 -13.98
C PRO A 119 -7.55 5.11 -14.77
N HIS A 120 -6.34 4.64 -14.41
CA HIS A 120 -5.86 3.30 -14.72
C HIS A 120 -6.74 2.29 -13.98
N THR A 121 -7.67 1.67 -14.71
CA THR A 121 -8.65 0.73 -14.14
C THR A 121 -8.63 -0.59 -14.88
N GLY A 122 -8.55 -1.69 -14.13
CA GLY A 122 -8.60 -3.04 -14.65
C GLY A 122 -7.35 -3.87 -14.33
N TRP A 123 -7.21 -4.99 -15.02
CA TRP A 123 -6.11 -5.93 -14.81
C TRP A 123 -4.89 -5.56 -15.64
N ASN A 124 -3.77 -5.28 -14.97
CA ASN A 124 -2.50 -4.96 -15.63
C ASN A 124 -1.35 -5.83 -15.11
N ILE A 125 -0.30 -5.96 -15.92
CA ILE A 125 0.84 -6.83 -15.71
C ILE A 125 1.83 -6.16 -14.74
N VAL A 126 2.26 -6.89 -13.72
CA VAL A 126 3.32 -6.48 -12.82
C VAL A 126 4.57 -7.31 -13.04
N TYR A 127 5.67 -6.63 -13.32
CA TYR A 127 7.00 -7.23 -13.45
C TYR A 127 7.77 -7.11 -12.14
N LYS A 128 8.49 -8.18 -11.78
CA LYS A 128 9.42 -8.16 -10.66
C LYS A 128 10.61 -7.26 -11.01
N HIS A 129 10.93 -6.33 -10.11
CA HIS A 129 12.14 -5.51 -10.22
C HIS A 129 13.29 -6.06 -9.38
N LYS A 130 12.97 -6.69 -8.25
CA LYS A 130 13.92 -7.27 -7.30
C LYS A 130 13.33 -8.51 -6.66
N GLU A 131 14.17 -9.52 -6.42
CA GLU A 131 13.76 -10.69 -5.65
C GLU A 131 13.47 -10.33 -4.19
N HIS A 132 12.38 -10.91 -3.68
CA HIS A 132 11.89 -10.66 -2.32
C HIS A 132 10.85 -11.72 -1.97
N GLN A 133 10.73 -12.10 -0.69
CA GLN A 133 9.79 -13.12 -0.21
C GLN A 133 8.32 -12.83 -0.56
N ILE A 134 7.99 -11.55 -0.77
CA ILE A 134 6.66 -11.11 -1.22
C ILE A 134 6.24 -11.75 -2.56
N TRP A 135 7.23 -12.15 -3.38
CA TRP A 135 7.03 -12.79 -4.67
C TRP A 135 6.90 -14.31 -4.62
N ASN A 136 6.97 -14.95 -3.45
CA ASN A 136 6.92 -16.40 -3.32
C ASN A 136 5.67 -16.98 -4.00
N GLY A 137 5.87 -17.85 -5.00
CA GLY A 137 4.78 -18.43 -5.79
C GLY A 137 4.00 -17.46 -6.67
N ILE A 138 4.54 -16.27 -6.96
CA ILE A 138 4.01 -15.30 -7.92
C ILE A 138 5.06 -15.11 -9.02
N LYS A 139 4.69 -15.37 -10.27
CA LYS A 139 5.59 -15.22 -11.43
C LYS A 139 5.70 -13.76 -11.84
N SER A 140 6.85 -13.33 -12.34
CA SER A 140 6.97 -12.03 -13.02
C SER A 140 6.03 -12.00 -14.23
N GLY A 141 5.40 -10.87 -14.52
CA GLY A 141 4.41 -10.78 -15.59
C GLY A 141 2.98 -11.18 -15.17
N SER A 142 2.75 -11.43 -13.87
CA SER A 142 1.41 -11.73 -13.33
C SER A 142 0.51 -10.49 -13.36
N ARG A 143 -0.81 -10.70 -13.49
CA ARG A 143 -1.78 -9.59 -13.54
C ARG A 143 -2.42 -9.32 -12.18
N PHE A 144 -2.59 -8.04 -11.85
CA PHE A 144 -3.27 -7.56 -10.65
C PHE A 144 -4.29 -6.47 -11.03
N TYR A 145 -5.27 -6.23 -10.14
CA TYR A 145 -6.33 -5.25 -10.37
C TYR A 145 -5.94 -3.85 -9.87
N PHE A 146 -6.06 -2.86 -10.74
CA PHE A 146 -5.75 -1.45 -10.49
C PHE A 146 -7.00 -0.57 -10.60
N VAL A 147 -7.02 0.51 -9.83
CA VAL A 147 -7.96 1.63 -9.98
C VAL A 147 -7.34 2.89 -9.35
N HIS A 148 -6.61 3.68 -10.14
CA HIS A 148 -5.93 4.90 -9.65
C HIS A 148 -5.65 5.93 -10.76
N SER A 149 -5.55 7.20 -10.38
CA SER A 149 -5.24 8.32 -11.32
C SER A 149 -3.82 8.86 -11.19
N PHE A 150 -3.04 8.38 -10.23
CA PHE A 150 -1.68 8.83 -9.95
C PHE A 150 -0.74 7.65 -9.75
N TYR A 151 0.55 7.81 -9.99
CA TYR A 151 1.52 6.72 -9.88
C TYR A 151 2.75 7.10 -9.07
N VAL A 152 3.35 6.12 -8.40
CA VAL A 152 4.55 6.35 -7.59
C VAL A 152 5.82 6.27 -8.43
N LYS A 153 6.74 7.19 -8.17
CA LYS A 153 8.16 7.11 -8.53
C LYS A 153 9.02 7.30 -7.29
N THR A 154 9.78 6.28 -6.92
CA THR A 154 10.75 6.38 -5.82
C THR A 154 12.06 6.99 -6.33
N ARG A 155 12.79 7.67 -5.44
CA ARG A 155 14.14 8.20 -5.70
C ARG A 155 15.18 7.07 -5.77
N PHE A 156 14.98 6.03 -4.98
CA PHE A 156 15.90 4.91 -4.85
C PHE A 156 15.33 3.65 -5.51
N LYS A 157 16.07 3.07 -6.46
CA LYS A 157 15.69 1.82 -7.13
C LYS A 157 15.64 0.63 -6.17
N ASN A 158 16.49 0.64 -5.14
CA ASN A 158 16.53 -0.42 -4.12
C ASN A 158 15.23 -0.53 -3.30
N ASN A 159 14.40 0.51 -3.30
CA ASN A 159 13.09 0.52 -2.64
C ASN A 159 11.97 -0.03 -3.53
N VAL A 160 12.27 -0.59 -4.71
CA VAL A 160 11.26 -1.07 -5.66
C VAL A 160 11.34 -2.59 -5.75
N LEU A 161 10.20 -3.25 -5.52
CA LEU A 161 10.09 -4.70 -5.69
C LEU A 161 9.35 -5.06 -6.99
N GLY A 162 8.44 -4.19 -7.44
CA GLY A 162 7.60 -4.44 -8.62
C GLY A 162 7.23 -3.18 -9.38
N VAL A 163 7.12 -3.32 -10.69
CA VAL A 163 6.79 -2.23 -11.62
C VAL A 163 5.68 -2.63 -12.58
N THR A 164 4.93 -1.66 -13.09
CA THR A 164 3.97 -1.82 -14.18
C THR A 164 4.22 -0.73 -15.22
N GLU A 165 3.87 -0.97 -16.47
CA GLU A 165 3.79 0.08 -17.48
C GLU A 165 2.34 0.52 -17.69
N TYR A 166 2.12 1.83 -17.72
CA TYR A 166 0.83 2.42 -18.07
C TYR A 166 1.03 3.84 -18.60
N GLY A 167 0.41 4.18 -19.74
CA GLY A 167 0.46 5.53 -20.29
C GLY A 167 1.87 6.04 -20.62
N GLY A 168 2.75 5.14 -21.06
CA GLY A 168 4.17 5.45 -21.33
C GLY A 168 4.99 5.76 -20.07
N LYS A 169 4.50 5.37 -18.88
CA LYS A 169 5.20 5.49 -17.61
C LYS A 169 5.40 4.11 -16.99
N CYS A 170 6.64 3.83 -16.57
CA CYS A 170 6.96 2.71 -15.70
C CYS A 170 6.66 3.13 -14.25
N ALA A 171 5.57 2.66 -13.63
CA ALA A 171 5.19 3.02 -12.27
C ALA A 171 5.73 2.02 -11.24
N ASN A 172 6.12 2.52 -10.07
CA ASN A 172 6.64 1.69 -8.97
C ASN A 172 5.45 1.17 -8.15
N VAL A 173 4.93 0.00 -8.51
CA VAL A 173 3.66 -0.53 -7.96
C VAL A 173 3.84 -1.40 -6.74
N ILE A 174 5.07 -1.83 -6.43
CA ILE A 174 5.41 -2.41 -5.14
C ILE A 174 6.68 -1.73 -4.65
N THR A 175 6.60 -1.06 -3.51
CA THR A 175 7.77 -0.41 -2.88
C THR A 175 8.01 -0.95 -1.48
N TYR A 176 9.24 -0.82 -1.03
CA TYR A 176 9.73 -1.44 0.18
C TYR A 176 10.79 -0.57 0.88
N TYR A 177 10.73 -0.50 2.19
CA TYR A 177 11.79 0.03 3.04
C TYR A 177 11.66 -0.53 4.45
N ASN A 178 12.72 -1.14 5.00
CA ASN A 178 12.75 -1.77 6.32
C ASN A 178 11.56 -2.73 6.54
N SER A 179 10.65 -2.42 7.45
CA SER A 179 9.48 -3.24 7.76
C SER A 179 8.22 -2.86 6.96
N VAL A 180 8.32 -1.94 6.01
CA VAL A 180 7.17 -1.39 5.29
C VAL A 180 7.18 -1.81 3.83
N ILE A 181 6.10 -2.46 3.40
CA ILE A 181 5.78 -2.75 2.00
C ILE A 181 4.57 -1.92 1.60
N THR A 182 4.54 -1.44 0.36
CA THR A 182 3.35 -0.81 -0.19
C THR A 182 3.05 -1.31 -1.58
N VAL A 183 1.77 -1.33 -1.94
CA VAL A 183 1.28 -1.76 -3.25
C VAL A 183 0.28 -0.79 -3.85
N GLN A 184 0.37 -0.57 -5.16
CA GLN A 184 -0.58 0.27 -5.90
C GLN A 184 -1.86 -0.47 -6.26
N PHE A 185 -1.74 -1.76 -6.61
CA PHE A 185 -2.88 -2.60 -6.93
C PHE A 185 -3.67 -2.97 -5.67
N HIS A 186 -4.88 -3.49 -5.88
CA HIS A 186 -5.76 -3.97 -4.83
C HIS A 186 -5.64 -5.49 -4.70
N PRO A 187 -4.78 -6.02 -3.81
CA PRO A 187 -4.63 -7.46 -3.66
C PRO A 187 -5.94 -8.13 -3.22
N GLU A 188 -6.79 -7.44 -2.46
CA GLU A 188 -8.12 -7.91 -2.08
C GLU A 188 -9.09 -8.06 -3.26
N LYS A 189 -8.77 -7.45 -4.42
CA LYS A 189 -9.53 -7.54 -5.67
C LYS A 189 -8.79 -8.33 -6.77
N SER A 190 -7.62 -8.87 -6.48
CA SER A 190 -6.73 -9.49 -7.47
C SER A 190 -6.80 -11.03 -7.45
N SER A 191 -7.96 -11.59 -7.14
CA SER A 191 -8.23 -13.05 -7.15
C SER A 191 -7.19 -13.85 -6.34
N SER A 192 -6.89 -15.08 -6.75
CA SER A 192 -5.96 -16.00 -6.08
C SER A 192 -4.54 -15.43 -5.95
N LEU A 193 -4.06 -14.67 -6.94
CA LEU A 193 -2.74 -14.03 -6.89
C LEU A 193 -2.68 -12.90 -5.87
N GLY A 194 -3.77 -12.14 -5.73
CA GLY A 194 -3.92 -11.15 -4.67
C GLY A 194 -3.90 -11.79 -3.28
N LEU A 195 -4.62 -12.89 -3.08
CA LEU A 195 -4.56 -13.66 -1.83
C LEU A 195 -3.16 -14.24 -1.59
N LYS A 196 -2.48 -14.73 -2.62
CA LYS A 196 -1.10 -15.22 -2.50
C LYS A 196 -0.16 -14.10 -2.05
N PHE A 197 -0.29 -12.91 -2.61
CA PHE A 197 0.48 -11.73 -2.20
C PHE A 197 0.25 -11.40 -0.72
N LEU A 198 -1.02 -11.35 -0.28
CA LEU A 198 -1.36 -11.10 1.12
C LEU A 198 -0.80 -12.18 2.05
N LYS A 199 -0.89 -13.46 1.66
CA LYS A 199 -0.31 -14.57 2.42
C LYS A 199 1.20 -14.40 2.59
N ASN A 200 1.90 -14.00 1.53
CA ASN A 200 3.33 -13.74 1.59
C ASN A 200 3.66 -12.57 2.54
N PHE A 201 2.88 -11.49 2.53
CA PHE A 201 3.06 -10.39 3.48
C PHE A 201 2.83 -10.84 4.94
N ILE A 202 1.76 -11.60 5.20
CA ILE A 202 1.48 -12.08 6.57
C ILE A 202 2.61 -12.98 7.09
N ASN A 203 3.19 -13.82 6.24
CA ASN A 203 4.28 -14.71 6.63
C ASN A 203 5.66 -14.06 6.63
N TRP A 204 5.78 -12.83 6.13
CA TRP A 204 7.05 -12.14 6.03
C TRP A 204 7.50 -11.59 7.39
N LEU A 205 8.80 -11.76 7.68
CA LEU A 205 9.48 -11.26 8.86
C LEU A 205 10.67 -10.38 8.39
N PRO A 206 10.56 -9.04 8.48
CA PRO A 206 11.61 -8.09 8.10
C PRO A 206 12.87 -8.21 8.95
#